data_AF-A0A7C0WSY4-F1
#
_entry.id   AF-A0A7C0WSY4-F1
#
_cell.length_a   1.000
_cell.length_b   1.000
_cell.length_c   1.000
_cell.angle_alpha   90.00
_cell.angle_beta   90.00
_cell.angle_gamma   90.00
#
_symmetry.space_group_name_H-M   'P 1'
#
loop_
_entity.id
_entity.type
_entity.pdbx_description
1 polymer ?
#
loop_
_entity_poly.entity_id
_entity_poly.type
_entity_poly.pdbx_seq_one_letter_code
_entity_poly.pdbx_strand_id
1 'polypeptide(L)'
;MAVCAGKVNIMKSARAMSADSISIELLELSTRYRDLLPRPHPAVRELPGHFLPDFTERHLQCIWYDPSLRPASLTDRDGEPVQVEDPGDWNLEPGPDFRHARVRAGGRLVAGDVEVHVHPADWKHHHHGDDPRYQWVRIHVTYFPGRRQDACFRPGVLHIPLAESLRSSPGFSFDAIDVTAYPFSACRQPPPCAPHLQAKGLDFCIAFLEAAGAERIRRKSQRLRSRAHQAGISQALYEEIMAALGYRHNKQAFRQLASLAPLGLMRERCEDSPLMWYAVFMGISGLLPENAPQGWPESSRRFVRSLWDIWWRQAGAWQHSAMQRSAWVTAGVRPANHPIRRLEAAAWFFSREDVIEVFKQAYAAGSEAVRLLFRKLNPEKSFWRRRLAWAGRIQPRSIALVGKDRIRAIAANVLWPAAHAFGWAGDDFELRTAVPAETLNSIMRRTAHLLFGRDHPAAIYRSGLARQGLMQVAADFCFRDNSRCKSCPLPGALAGRAGDE
;
A
#
# COMPACT_ATOMS: atom_id res chain seq x y z
N MET A 1 51.81 55.55 -1.19
CA MET A 1 51.47 55.31 0.23
C MET A 1 50.71 56.52 0.74
N ALA A 2 49.66 56.27 1.53
CA ALA A 2 48.75 57.23 2.17
C ALA A 2 47.71 57.94 1.27
N VAL A 3 46.57 58.22 1.92
CA VAL A 3 45.37 58.99 1.54
C VAL A 3 44.24 58.16 0.90
N CYS A 4 42.96 58.25 1.27
CA CYS A 4 42.20 58.64 2.46
C CYS A 4 40.70 58.47 2.07
N ALA A 5 39.82 58.39 3.09
CA ALA A 5 38.37 58.65 3.04
C ALA A 5 37.48 57.66 2.26
N GLY A 6 36.32 57.20 2.74
CA GLY A 6 35.55 57.59 3.91
C GLY A 6 34.12 57.97 3.53
N LYS A 7 33.16 57.09 3.87
CA LYS A 7 31.74 57.35 4.21
C LYS A 7 30.79 57.85 3.09
N VAL A 8 29.46 57.61 3.05
CA VAL A 8 28.45 56.80 3.78
C VAL A 8 27.11 56.96 3.00
N ASN A 9 26.29 55.90 2.99
CA ASN A 9 24.80 55.85 2.93
C ASN A 9 23.92 55.90 1.65
N ILE A 10 23.02 54.89 1.63
CA ILE A 10 21.54 54.89 1.46
C ILE A 10 20.89 54.62 0.07
N MET A 11 20.30 53.41 0.01
CA MET A 11 18.98 52.99 -0.55
C MET A 11 18.74 52.62 -2.03
N LYS A 12 17.93 51.54 -2.15
CA LYS A 12 17.06 51.02 -3.23
C LYS A 12 17.68 50.09 -4.29
N SER A 13 17.26 48.81 -4.27
CA SER A 13 16.49 48.15 -5.36
C SER A 13 16.60 46.61 -5.29
N ALA A 14 15.46 45.93 -5.27
CA ALA A 14 15.31 44.52 -5.57
C ALA A 14 14.93 44.33 -7.05
N ARG A 15 15.60 43.43 -7.78
CA ARG A 15 15.27 42.79 -9.09
C ARG A 15 16.56 42.10 -9.61
N ALA A 16 16.61 41.03 -10.39
CA ALA A 16 15.68 40.02 -10.90
C ALA A 16 16.56 38.89 -11.48
N MET A 17 16.16 37.63 -11.37
CA MET A 17 16.75 36.53 -12.15
C MET A 17 16.26 36.64 -13.61
N SER A 18 17.15 36.69 -14.59
CA SER A 18 16.80 36.76 -16.02
C SER A 18 16.58 35.37 -16.64
N ALA A 19 15.70 35.36 -17.64
CA ALA A 19 14.95 34.23 -18.18
C ALA A 19 15.67 33.36 -19.24
N ASP A 20 17.00 33.44 -19.37
CA ASP A 20 17.68 32.93 -20.59
C ASP A 20 18.18 31.49 -20.51
N SER A 21 18.12 30.81 -19.36
CA SER A 21 18.57 29.41 -19.22
C SER A 21 17.45 28.37 -19.29
N ILE A 22 16.19 28.79 -19.27
CA ILE A 22 14.99 27.93 -19.49
C ILE A 22 14.79 27.63 -20.99
N SER A 23 15.43 28.39 -21.87
CA SER A 23 15.26 28.32 -23.33
C SER A 23 15.83 27.07 -24.02
N ILE A 24 16.72 26.31 -23.36
CA ILE A 24 17.40 25.15 -23.98
C ILE A 24 16.58 23.85 -23.85
N GLU A 25 15.86 23.64 -22.74
CA GLU A 25 14.96 22.47 -22.57
C GLU A 25 13.73 22.56 -23.51
N LEU A 26 13.25 23.77 -23.80
CA LEU A 26 12.17 24.00 -24.78
C LEU A 26 12.61 23.66 -26.22
N LEU A 27 13.91 23.74 -26.52
CA LEU A 27 14.44 23.46 -27.85
C LEU A 27 14.47 21.95 -28.16
N GLU A 28 14.75 21.09 -27.19
CA GLU A 28 14.63 19.63 -27.38
C GLU A 28 13.17 19.21 -27.59
N LEU A 29 12.22 19.83 -26.87
CA LEU A 29 10.78 19.69 -27.11
C LEU A 29 10.41 20.06 -28.56
N SER A 30 10.97 21.15 -29.10
CA SER A 30 10.74 21.58 -30.50
C SER A 30 11.22 20.54 -31.53
N THR A 31 12.25 19.77 -31.19
CA THR A 31 12.78 18.69 -32.05
C THR A 31 11.87 17.47 -32.03
N ARG A 32 11.30 17.14 -30.87
CA ARG A 32 10.21 16.16 -30.74
C ARG A 32 8.96 16.55 -31.53
N TYR A 33 8.56 17.83 -31.54
CA TYR A 33 7.43 18.28 -32.35
C TYR A 33 7.69 18.21 -33.86
N ARG A 34 8.95 18.37 -34.29
CA ARG A 34 9.33 18.24 -35.70
C ARG A 34 9.21 16.80 -36.21
N ASP A 35 9.55 15.82 -35.37
CA ASP A 35 9.40 14.40 -35.71
C ASP A 35 7.93 13.94 -35.73
N LEU A 36 7.03 14.72 -35.12
CA LEU A 36 5.59 14.51 -35.14
C LEU A 36 4.90 15.15 -36.36
N LEU A 37 5.62 15.89 -37.20
CA LEU A 37 5.09 16.41 -38.47
C LEU A 37 5.07 15.29 -39.54
N PRO A 38 3.98 15.16 -40.32
CA PRO A 38 3.76 13.99 -41.18
C PRO A 38 4.73 13.95 -42.36
N ARG A 39 5.36 12.80 -42.59
CA ARG A 39 6.12 12.50 -43.82
C ARG A 39 5.18 11.97 -44.91
N PRO A 40 5.38 12.30 -46.20
CA PRO A 40 4.52 11.81 -47.27
C PRO A 40 4.84 10.33 -47.55
N HIS A 41 3.93 9.43 -47.15
CA HIS A 41 3.88 8.04 -47.61
C HIS A 41 2.45 7.70 -48.06
N PRO A 42 2.29 6.75 -49.00
CA PRO A 42 1.05 6.56 -49.75
C PRO A 42 -0.12 6.21 -48.83
N ALA A 43 -1.23 6.90 -49.04
CA ALA A 43 -2.40 6.90 -48.18
C ALA A 43 -2.96 5.48 -47.96
N VAL A 44 -2.77 4.96 -46.74
CA VAL A 44 -3.62 3.92 -46.18
C VAL A 44 -4.80 4.63 -45.53
N ARG A 45 -6.01 4.32 -45.99
CA ARG A 45 -7.25 4.88 -45.43
C ARG A 45 -7.44 4.34 -44.02
N GLU A 46 -7.04 5.11 -43.02
CA GLU A 46 -7.42 4.84 -41.63
C GLU A 46 -8.95 4.91 -41.52
N LEU A 47 -9.56 3.83 -41.02
CA LEU A 47 -10.95 3.84 -40.60
C LEU A 47 -11.10 4.90 -39.51
N PRO A 48 -12.17 5.71 -39.50
CA PRO A 48 -12.33 6.79 -38.53
C PRO A 48 -12.25 6.22 -37.11
N GLY A 49 -11.14 6.50 -36.44
CA GLY A 49 -10.90 6.08 -35.07
C GLY A 49 -11.98 6.64 -34.18
N HIS A 50 -12.56 5.77 -33.35
CA HIS A 50 -13.40 6.18 -32.23
C HIS A 50 -12.64 7.26 -31.43
N PHE A 51 -13.21 8.46 -31.34
CA PHE A 51 -12.74 9.50 -30.40
C PHE A 51 -12.69 8.85 -29.01
N LEU A 52 -11.48 8.52 -28.53
CA LEU A 52 -11.29 8.21 -27.12
C LEU A 52 -11.52 9.53 -26.39
N PRO A 53 -12.44 9.60 -25.42
CA PRO A 53 -12.60 10.82 -24.64
C PRO A 53 -11.30 11.14 -23.89
N ASP A 54 -10.95 12.43 -23.77
CA ASP A 54 -9.76 12.92 -23.04
C ASP A 54 -9.85 12.76 -21.50
N PHE A 55 -10.79 11.96 -21.00
CA PHE A 55 -10.97 11.67 -19.58
C PHE A 55 -10.87 10.16 -19.30
N THR A 56 -10.61 9.82 -18.04
CA THR A 56 -10.43 8.44 -17.58
C THR A 56 -11.44 8.09 -16.49
N GLU A 57 -11.57 6.81 -16.14
CA GLU A 57 -12.40 6.37 -14.99
C GLU A 57 -12.01 7.09 -13.70
N ARG A 58 -10.73 7.44 -13.56
CA ARG A 58 -10.25 8.22 -12.42
C ARG A 58 -10.98 9.56 -12.28
N HIS A 59 -11.31 10.22 -13.38
CA HIS A 59 -12.08 11.47 -13.37
C HIS A 59 -13.51 11.23 -12.89
N LEU A 60 -14.14 10.15 -13.35
CA LEU A 60 -15.49 9.76 -12.94
C LEU A 60 -15.54 9.40 -11.44
N GLN A 61 -14.49 8.73 -10.94
CA GLN A 61 -14.33 8.49 -9.51
C GLN A 61 -14.20 9.80 -8.71
N CYS A 62 -13.47 10.81 -9.21
CA CYS A 62 -13.42 12.15 -8.60
C CYS A 62 -14.80 12.80 -8.54
N ILE A 63 -15.55 12.75 -9.64
CA ILE A 63 -16.91 13.31 -9.75
C ILE A 63 -17.89 12.61 -8.79
N TRP A 64 -17.77 11.29 -8.69
CA TRP A 64 -18.55 10.52 -7.74
C TRP A 64 -18.22 10.91 -6.30
N TYR A 65 -16.94 10.99 -5.97
CA TYR A 65 -16.45 11.22 -4.61
C TYR A 65 -16.69 12.65 -4.12
N ASP A 66 -16.37 13.67 -4.93
CA ASP A 66 -16.45 15.07 -4.54
C ASP A 66 -17.83 15.67 -4.81
N PRO A 67 -18.60 16.06 -3.76
CA PRO A 67 -19.90 16.70 -3.96
C PRO A 67 -19.86 18.00 -4.77
N SER A 68 -18.71 18.67 -4.87
CA SER A 68 -18.54 19.90 -5.65
C SER A 68 -18.27 19.68 -7.14
N LEU A 69 -17.80 18.48 -7.50
CA LEU A 69 -17.70 18.05 -8.91
C LEU A 69 -18.95 17.30 -9.37
N ARG A 70 -19.75 16.78 -8.42
CA ARG A 70 -20.96 16.03 -8.70
C ARG A 70 -22.03 16.92 -9.31
N PRO A 71 -22.71 16.49 -10.39
CA PRO A 71 -23.88 17.18 -10.91
C PRO A 71 -24.94 17.42 -9.83
N ALA A 72 -25.59 18.59 -9.88
CA ALA A 72 -26.66 18.94 -8.93
C ALA A 72 -27.87 17.98 -9.03
N SER A 73 -28.10 17.41 -10.21
CA SER A 73 -29.14 16.43 -10.46
C SER A 73 -28.53 15.19 -11.10
N LEU A 74 -28.49 14.11 -10.33
CA LEU A 74 -28.20 12.77 -10.83
C LEU A 74 -29.51 12.04 -11.05
N THR A 75 -29.56 11.25 -12.12
CA THR A 75 -30.66 10.33 -12.41
C THR A 75 -30.09 8.94 -12.61
N ASP A 76 -30.91 7.94 -12.32
CA ASP A 76 -30.61 6.59 -12.76
C ASP A 76 -30.93 6.43 -14.24
N ARG A 77 -30.67 5.23 -14.76
CA ARG A 77 -30.92 4.88 -16.15
C ARG A 77 -32.38 5.06 -16.59
N ASP A 78 -33.33 4.93 -15.67
CA ASP A 78 -34.76 5.03 -15.97
C ASP A 78 -35.28 6.48 -15.78
N GLY A 79 -34.39 7.42 -15.43
CA GLY A 79 -34.70 8.83 -15.23
C GLY A 79 -35.11 9.17 -13.80
N GLU A 80 -35.10 8.20 -12.88
CA GLU A 80 -35.46 8.45 -11.49
C GLU A 80 -34.36 9.26 -10.79
N PRO A 81 -34.70 10.30 -10.01
CA PRO A 81 -33.72 11.11 -9.33
C PRO A 81 -32.94 10.31 -8.28
N VAL A 82 -31.62 10.52 -8.28
CA VAL A 82 -30.66 9.89 -7.37
C VAL A 82 -29.99 10.94 -6.49
N GLN A 83 -30.09 10.77 -5.19
CA GLN A 83 -29.38 11.57 -4.20
C GLN A 83 -28.26 10.74 -3.56
N VAL A 84 -27.02 11.22 -3.66
CA VAL A 84 -25.89 10.59 -2.98
C VAL A 84 -25.80 11.07 -1.54
N GLU A 85 -26.24 10.25 -0.59
CA GLU A 85 -26.10 10.50 0.86
C GLU A 85 -24.67 10.22 1.35
N ASP A 86 -23.99 9.26 0.71
CA ASP A 86 -22.60 8.87 0.92
C ASP A 86 -21.99 8.29 -0.36
N PRO A 87 -20.91 8.86 -0.92
CA PRO A 87 -20.20 8.23 -2.03
C PRO A 87 -19.47 6.94 -1.61
N GLY A 88 -19.29 6.69 -0.31
CA GLY A 88 -18.55 5.56 0.23
C GLY A 88 -17.05 5.82 0.39
N ASP A 89 -16.34 4.83 0.92
CA ASP A 89 -14.88 4.85 1.07
C ASP A 89 -14.19 4.55 -0.26
N TRP A 90 -13.43 5.50 -0.79
CA TRP A 90 -12.62 5.28 -2.00
C TRP A 90 -11.57 4.18 -1.77
N ASN A 91 -11.73 3.07 -2.47
CA ASN A 91 -10.87 1.91 -2.42
C ASN A 91 -9.74 2.08 -3.45
N LEU A 92 -8.49 2.06 -2.99
CA LEU A 92 -7.30 2.13 -3.85
C LEU A 92 -6.63 0.76 -4.02
N GLU A 93 -7.39 -0.29 -3.77
CA GLU A 93 -6.95 -1.67 -3.72
C GLU A 93 -7.88 -2.54 -4.58
N PRO A 94 -7.49 -3.78 -4.93
CA PRO A 94 -8.34 -4.62 -5.75
C PRO A 94 -9.74 -4.84 -5.15
N GLY A 95 -10.77 -4.82 -5.99
CA GLY A 95 -12.18 -4.80 -5.61
C GLY A 95 -12.86 -3.52 -6.14
N PRO A 96 -14.10 -3.23 -5.68
CA PRO A 96 -14.88 -2.12 -6.21
C PRO A 96 -14.26 -0.76 -5.87
N ASP A 97 -14.49 0.24 -6.71
CA ASP A 97 -13.92 1.58 -6.56
C ASP A 97 -14.28 2.31 -5.26
N PHE A 98 -15.51 2.14 -4.77
CA PHE A 98 -15.94 2.65 -3.46
C PHE A 98 -16.66 1.58 -2.65
N ARG A 99 -16.45 1.59 -1.34
CA ARG A 99 -17.11 0.66 -0.41
C ARG A 99 -18.13 1.35 0.47
N HIS A 100 -19.21 0.65 0.80
CA HIS A 100 -20.21 1.10 1.76
C HIS A 100 -20.90 2.43 1.42
N ALA A 101 -21.13 2.69 0.13
CA ALA A 101 -21.86 3.87 -0.32
C ALA A 101 -23.36 3.78 0.03
N ARG A 102 -24.01 4.95 0.10
CA ARG A 102 -25.44 5.09 0.37
C ARG A 102 -26.04 6.12 -0.57
N VAL A 103 -27.06 5.70 -1.32
CA VAL A 103 -27.79 6.57 -2.23
C VAL A 103 -29.27 6.37 -2.08
N ARG A 104 -30.04 7.43 -2.35
CA ARG A 104 -31.50 7.39 -2.40
C ARG A 104 -31.94 7.53 -3.85
N ALA A 105 -32.64 6.53 -4.37
CA ALA A 105 -33.16 6.51 -5.74
C ALA A 105 -34.65 6.18 -5.70
N GLY A 106 -35.51 7.00 -6.31
CA GLY A 106 -36.96 6.80 -6.29
C GLY A 106 -37.54 6.63 -4.87
N GLY A 107 -36.99 7.37 -3.89
CA GLY A 107 -37.37 7.30 -2.47
C GLY A 107 -36.79 6.12 -1.67
N ARG A 108 -36.17 5.13 -2.33
CA ARG A 108 -35.57 3.94 -1.70
C ARG A 108 -34.11 4.16 -1.35
N LEU A 109 -33.69 3.68 -0.19
CA LEU A 109 -32.27 3.66 0.20
C LEU A 109 -31.59 2.43 -0.41
N VAL A 110 -30.53 2.67 -1.19
CA VAL A 110 -29.62 1.65 -1.72
C VAL A 110 -28.28 1.77 -0.99
N ALA A 111 -27.85 0.69 -0.35
CA ALA A 111 -26.58 0.61 0.36
C ALA A 111 -25.73 -0.53 -0.21
N GLY A 112 -24.48 -0.25 -0.52
CA GLY A 112 -23.54 -1.23 -1.08
C GLY A 112 -22.32 -0.57 -1.69
N ASP A 113 -21.52 -1.36 -2.39
CA ASP A 113 -20.31 -0.88 -3.04
C ASP A 113 -20.63 -0.22 -4.39
N VAL A 114 -19.74 0.66 -4.84
CA VAL A 114 -19.83 1.38 -6.11
C VAL A 114 -18.69 0.95 -7.00
N GLU A 115 -19.01 0.62 -8.23
CA GLU A 115 -18.02 0.46 -9.30
C GLU A 115 -18.17 1.59 -10.31
N VAL A 116 -17.06 2.08 -10.87
CA VAL A 116 -17.06 3.17 -11.86
C VAL A 116 -16.38 2.72 -13.15
N HIS A 117 -17.06 2.89 -14.29
CA HIS A 117 -16.46 2.61 -15.61
C HIS A 117 -16.78 3.71 -16.62
N VAL A 118 -16.06 3.78 -17.73
CA VAL A 118 -16.47 4.66 -18.84
C VAL A 118 -17.71 4.09 -19.52
N HIS A 119 -17.71 2.78 -19.81
CA HIS A 119 -18.80 2.07 -20.47
C HIS A 119 -19.39 0.97 -19.57
N PRO A 120 -20.71 0.69 -19.66
CA PRO A 120 -21.29 -0.44 -18.92
C PRO A 120 -20.71 -1.81 -19.28
N ALA A 121 -20.25 -1.99 -20.52
CA ALA A 121 -19.68 -3.24 -21.02
C ALA A 121 -18.36 -3.61 -20.32
N ASP A 122 -17.65 -2.65 -19.73
CA ASP A 122 -16.37 -2.84 -19.05
C ASP A 122 -16.52 -3.79 -17.85
N TRP A 123 -17.71 -3.84 -17.24
CA TRP A 123 -18.05 -4.81 -16.19
C TRP A 123 -17.80 -6.27 -16.62
N LYS A 124 -18.21 -6.63 -17.84
CA LYS A 124 -17.98 -7.98 -18.40
C LYS A 124 -16.52 -8.14 -18.81
N HIS A 125 -15.94 -7.13 -19.44
CA HIS A 125 -14.56 -7.16 -19.92
C HIS A 125 -13.56 -7.40 -18.79
N HIS A 126 -13.83 -6.85 -17.61
CA HIS A 126 -13.02 -7.04 -16.41
C HIS A 126 -13.38 -8.31 -15.60
N HIS A 127 -14.36 -9.10 -16.05
CA HIS A 127 -14.82 -10.31 -15.38
C HIS A 127 -15.30 -10.08 -13.93
N HIS A 128 -15.83 -8.90 -13.63
CA HIS A 128 -16.28 -8.54 -12.28
C HIS A 128 -17.44 -9.40 -11.77
N GLY A 129 -18.26 -9.92 -12.70
CA GLY A 129 -19.38 -10.81 -12.37
C GLY A 129 -18.95 -12.13 -11.69
N ASP A 130 -17.75 -12.61 -12.00
CA ASP A 130 -17.19 -13.87 -11.51
C ASP A 130 -16.29 -13.69 -10.28
N ASP A 131 -16.04 -12.44 -9.89
CA ASP A 131 -15.13 -12.10 -8.81
C ASP A 131 -15.89 -11.82 -7.50
N PRO A 132 -15.68 -12.64 -6.45
CA PRO A 132 -16.36 -12.46 -5.15
C PRO A 132 -16.13 -11.09 -4.51
N ARG A 133 -15.07 -10.37 -4.88
CA ARG A 133 -14.79 -9.02 -4.36
C ARG A 133 -15.85 -8.00 -4.77
N TYR A 134 -16.54 -8.23 -5.89
CA TYR A 134 -17.56 -7.33 -6.44
C TYR A 134 -18.99 -7.75 -6.08
N GLN A 135 -19.17 -8.80 -5.27
CA GLN A 135 -20.50 -9.33 -4.93
C GLN A 135 -21.42 -8.34 -4.20
N TRP A 136 -20.84 -7.31 -3.60
CA TRP A 136 -21.54 -6.27 -2.85
C TRP A 136 -21.74 -4.98 -3.64
N VAL A 137 -21.34 -4.94 -4.92
CA VAL A 137 -21.64 -3.80 -5.79
C VAL A 137 -23.16 -3.71 -5.97
N ARG A 138 -23.72 -2.60 -5.50
CA ARG A 138 -25.15 -2.27 -5.65
C ARG A 138 -25.36 -1.04 -6.51
N ILE A 139 -24.30 -0.31 -6.84
CA ILE A 139 -24.34 0.91 -7.62
C ILE A 139 -23.25 0.81 -8.69
N HIS A 140 -23.62 0.95 -9.96
CA HIS A 140 -22.65 1.08 -11.05
C HIS A 140 -22.79 2.47 -11.64
N VAL A 141 -21.72 3.25 -11.56
CA VAL A 141 -21.64 4.59 -12.13
C VAL A 141 -20.90 4.50 -13.45
N THR A 142 -21.47 5.03 -14.53
CA THR A 142 -20.78 5.07 -15.81
C THR A 142 -20.82 6.44 -16.43
N TYR A 143 -19.91 6.75 -17.36
CA TYR A 143 -20.10 7.93 -18.18
C TYR A 143 -21.24 7.70 -19.17
N PHE A 144 -21.12 6.71 -20.05
CA PHE A 144 -22.14 6.42 -21.04
C PHE A 144 -23.28 5.55 -20.48
N PRO A 145 -24.54 5.76 -20.94
CA PRO A 145 -25.67 4.94 -20.52
C PRO A 145 -25.64 3.50 -21.06
N GLY A 146 -24.99 3.26 -22.20
CA GLY A 146 -24.93 1.94 -22.87
C GLY A 146 -26.30 1.30 -23.15
N ARG A 147 -26.33 0.06 -23.67
CA ARG A 147 -27.58 -0.67 -23.91
C ARG A 147 -28.03 -1.42 -22.65
N ARG A 148 -29.32 -1.76 -22.55
CA ARG A 148 -29.88 -2.52 -21.40
C ARG A 148 -29.24 -3.90 -21.23
N GLN A 149 -28.68 -4.43 -22.31
CA GLN A 149 -28.08 -5.77 -22.40
C GLN A 149 -26.56 -5.77 -22.11
N ASP A 150 -25.91 -4.61 -22.21
CA ASP A 150 -24.46 -4.45 -21.94
C ASP A 150 -24.19 -4.52 -20.43
N ALA A 151 -25.14 -3.98 -19.68
CA ALA A 151 -25.35 -4.10 -18.25
C ALA A 151 -25.72 -5.55 -17.83
N CYS A 152 -24.79 -6.52 -17.84
CA CYS A 152 -25.01 -7.79 -17.12
C CYS A 152 -24.88 -7.57 -15.61
N PHE A 153 -25.77 -6.76 -15.07
CA PHE A 153 -25.86 -6.60 -13.63
C PHE A 153 -26.67 -7.73 -13.04
N ARG A 154 -26.36 -8.07 -11.80
CA ARG A 154 -27.33 -8.80 -10.98
C ARG A 154 -28.60 -7.95 -10.89
N PRO A 155 -29.80 -8.56 -10.92
CA PRO A 155 -31.04 -7.82 -10.68
C PRO A 155 -30.94 -6.95 -9.43
N GLY A 156 -31.32 -5.68 -9.54
CA GLY A 156 -31.33 -4.73 -8.42
C GLY A 156 -30.04 -3.93 -8.19
N VAL A 157 -29.05 -3.97 -9.09
CA VAL A 157 -27.96 -2.97 -9.11
C VAL A 157 -28.50 -1.67 -9.72
N LEU A 158 -28.33 -0.57 -9.00
CA LEU A 158 -28.65 0.77 -9.46
C LEU A 158 -27.61 1.23 -10.47
N HIS A 159 -28.04 1.66 -11.66
CA HIS A 159 -27.15 2.15 -12.71
C HIS A 159 -27.32 3.65 -12.90
N ILE A 160 -26.22 4.41 -12.75
CA ILE A 160 -26.19 5.88 -12.79
C ILE A 160 -25.29 6.34 -13.93
N PRO A 161 -25.85 6.71 -15.10
CA PRO A 161 -25.08 7.31 -16.19
C PRO A 161 -24.84 8.80 -15.97
N LEU A 162 -23.60 9.26 -16.09
CA LEU A 162 -23.21 10.64 -15.81
C LEU A 162 -23.24 11.57 -17.03
N ALA A 163 -23.24 11.03 -18.26
CA ALA A 163 -23.05 11.84 -19.47
C ALA A 163 -24.08 12.96 -19.62
N GLU A 164 -25.37 12.69 -19.37
CA GLU A 164 -26.43 13.70 -19.50
C GLU A 164 -26.31 14.76 -18.40
N SER A 165 -26.23 14.34 -17.13
CA SER A 165 -26.09 15.23 -15.97
C SER A 165 -24.84 16.12 -16.04
N LEU A 166 -23.72 15.61 -16.57
CA LEU A 166 -22.50 16.39 -16.74
C LEU A 166 -22.60 17.37 -17.91
N ARG A 167 -23.23 16.99 -19.03
CA ARG A 167 -23.48 17.90 -20.16
C ARG A 167 -24.42 19.05 -19.80
N SER A 168 -25.38 18.79 -18.91
CA SER A 168 -26.29 19.82 -18.41
C SER A 168 -25.70 20.67 -17.29
N SER A 169 -24.48 20.38 -16.82
CA SER A 169 -23.81 21.14 -15.75
C SER A 169 -23.03 22.32 -16.33
N PRO A 170 -23.49 23.57 -16.17
CA PRO A 170 -22.82 24.73 -16.78
C PRO A 170 -21.40 24.89 -16.24
N GLY A 171 -20.42 25.05 -17.14
CA GLY A 171 -19.02 25.27 -16.78
C GLY A 171 -18.25 24.01 -16.33
N PHE A 172 -18.86 22.82 -16.40
CA PHE A 172 -18.14 21.57 -16.13
C PHE A 172 -17.08 21.30 -17.22
N SER A 173 -15.86 20.97 -16.80
CA SER A 173 -14.79 20.50 -17.67
C SER A 173 -14.00 19.41 -16.97
N PHE A 174 -13.68 18.34 -17.70
CA PHE A 174 -12.80 17.27 -17.19
C PHE A 174 -11.37 17.77 -16.93
N ASP A 175 -10.87 18.71 -17.75
CA ASP A 175 -9.52 19.28 -17.63
C ASP A 175 -9.34 20.10 -16.33
N ALA A 176 -10.45 20.58 -15.75
CA ALA A 176 -10.43 21.29 -14.48
C ALA A 176 -10.26 20.36 -13.26
N ILE A 177 -10.35 19.04 -13.46
CA ILE A 177 -10.22 18.05 -12.38
C ILE A 177 -8.76 17.65 -12.24
N ASP A 178 -8.09 18.15 -11.20
CA ASP A 178 -6.80 17.62 -10.77
C ASP A 178 -6.98 16.24 -10.12
N VAL A 179 -6.93 15.18 -10.92
CA VAL A 179 -7.03 13.79 -10.47
C VAL A 179 -5.94 13.39 -9.46
N THR A 180 -4.81 14.12 -9.42
CA THR A 180 -3.70 13.84 -8.48
C THR A 180 -4.00 14.31 -7.06
N ALA A 181 -4.95 15.24 -6.90
CA ALA A 181 -5.45 15.70 -5.61
C ALA A 181 -6.35 14.65 -4.90
N TYR A 182 -6.79 13.59 -5.57
CA TYR A 182 -7.73 12.62 -5.02
C TYR A 182 -7.08 11.28 -4.63
N PRO A 183 -7.59 10.57 -3.61
CA PRO A 183 -8.75 10.92 -2.77
C PRO A 183 -8.39 11.81 -1.55
N PHE A 184 -7.10 12.11 -1.35
CA PHE A 184 -6.60 12.56 -0.05
C PHE A 184 -6.71 14.08 0.16
N SER A 185 -6.62 14.89 -0.90
CA SER A 185 -6.53 16.35 -0.79
C SER A 185 -7.86 17.08 -0.99
N ALA A 186 -8.93 16.36 -1.38
CA ALA A 186 -10.23 16.94 -1.74
C ALA A 186 -11.31 16.83 -0.66
N CYS A 187 -10.95 16.48 0.58
CA CYS A 187 -11.92 16.39 1.67
C CYS A 187 -12.41 17.80 2.05
N ARG A 188 -13.60 18.19 1.58
CA ARG A 188 -14.13 19.57 1.69
C ARG A 188 -14.44 20.03 3.11
N GLN A 189 -14.63 19.11 4.06
CA GLN A 189 -14.82 19.42 5.47
C GLN A 189 -13.72 18.70 6.27
N PRO A 190 -12.82 19.43 6.95
CA PRO A 190 -11.86 18.81 7.85
C PRO A 190 -12.61 18.10 8.97
N PRO A 191 -12.19 16.89 9.39
CA PRO A 191 -12.83 16.22 10.52
C PRO A 191 -12.69 17.07 11.79
N PRO A 192 -13.60 16.92 12.78
CA PRO A 192 -13.62 17.79 13.96
C PRO A 192 -12.31 17.82 14.76
N CYS A 193 -11.46 16.80 14.66
CA CYS A 193 -10.14 16.78 15.31
C CYS A 193 -9.11 17.72 14.65
N ALA A 194 -9.25 18.03 13.36
CA ALA A 194 -8.25 18.79 12.62
C ALA A 194 -8.12 20.24 13.10
N PRO A 195 -9.21 21.02 13.33
CA PRO A 195 -9.10 22.35 13.92
C PRO A 195 -8.41 22.36 15.28
N HIS A 196 -8.69 21.37 16.14
CA HIS A 196 -8.03 21.26 17.45
C HIS A 196 -6.53 20.98 17.33
N LEU A 197 -6.10 20.14 16.37
CA LEU A 197 -4.69 19.87 16.12
C LEU A 197 -3.98 21.10 15.54
N GLN A 198 -4.61 21.80 14.61
CA GLN A 198 -4.09 23.04 14.03
C GLN A 198 -3.86 24.10 15.11
N ALA A 199 -4.82 24.27 16.03
CA ALA A 199 -4.71 25.24 17.13
C ALA A 199 -3.56 24.95 18.12
N LYS A 200 -3.13 23.69 18.25
CA LYS A 200 -2.05 23.31 19.17
C LYS A 200 -0.64 23.42 18.58
N GLY A 201 -0.53 23.64 17.27
CA GLY A 201 0.76 23.86 16.60
C GLY A 201 1.57 22.58 16.32
N LEU A 202 2.72 22.79 15.67
CA LEU A 202 3.56 21.73 15.09
C LEU A 202 4.14 20.77 16.15
N ASP A 203 4.73 21.30 17.22
CA ASP A 203 5.41 20.50 18.24
C ASP A 203 4.44 19.56 18.96
N PHE A 204 3.23 20.05 19.26
CA PHE A 204 2.17 19.21 19.82
C PHE A 204 1.80 18.09 18.85
N CYS A 205 1.64 18.38 17.55
CA CYS A 205 1.29 17.36 16.56
C CYS A 205 2.36 16.27 16.44
N ILE A 206 3.63 16.64 16.48
CA ILE A 206 4.76 15.69 16.50
C ILE A 206 4.66 14.83 17.76
N ALA A 207 4.57 15.45 18.94
CA ALA A 207 4.50 14.74 20.22
C ALA A 207 3.27 13.83 20.31
N PHE A 208 2.12 14.26 19.78
CA PHE A 208 0.89 13.48 19.71
C PHE A 208 1.07 12.22 18.86
N LEU A 209 1.63 12.35 17.66
CA LEU A 209 1.88 11.18 16.81
C LEU A 209 2.96 10.26 17.39
N GLU A 210 3.99 10.82 18.04
CA GLU A 210 5.01 10.01 18.71
C GLU A 210 4.45 9.25 19.91
N ALA A 211 3.58 9.85 20.71
CA ALA A 211 2.87 9.17 21.79
C ALA A 211 1.96 8.05 21.25
N ALA A 212 1.21 8.31 20.18
CA ALA A 212 0.42 7.28 19.52
C ALA A 212 1.31 6.16 18.92
N GLY A 213 2.49 6.51 18.40
CA GLY A 213 3.47 5.55 17.91
C GLY A 213 4.03 4.67 19.02
N ALA A 214 4.35 5.26 20.17
CA ALA A 214 4.80 4.55 21.38
C ALA A 214 3.76 3.54 21.83
N GLU A 215 2.49 3.94 21.89
CA GLU A 215 1.37 3.07 22.22
C GLU A 215 1.24 1.89 21.24
N ARG A 216 1.45 2.13 19.95
CA ARG A 216 1.46 1.06 18.93
C ARG A 216 2.58 0.04 19.17
N ILE A 217 3.78 0.49 19.52
CA ILE A 217 4.90 -0.38 19.86
C ILE A 217 4.57 -1.17 21.13
N ARG A 218 4.10 -0.50 22.20
CA ARG A 218 3.69 -1.13 23.46
C ARG A 218 2.66 -2.24 23.24
N ARG A 219 1.60 -2.00 22.46
CA ARG A 219 0.58 -3.00 22.11
C ARG A 219 1.15 -4.18 21.33
N LYS A 220 2.06 -3.93 20.37
CA LYS A 220 2.74 -4.99 19.63
C LYS A 220 3.63 -5.83 20.55
N SER A 221 4.39 -5.20 21.43
CA SER A 221 5.25 -5.88 22.40
C SER A 221 4.44 -6.75 23.36
N GLN A 222 3.29 -6.28 23.84
CA GLN A 222 2.39 -7.10 24.66
C GLN A 222 1.91 -8.36 23.94
N ARG A 223 1.48 -8.23 22.68
CA ARG A 223 1.10 -9.40 21.87
C ARG A 223 2.28 -10.36 21.65
N LEU A 224 3.46 -9.81 21.39
CA LEU A 224 4.66 -10.62 21.18
C LEU A 224 5.10 -11.35 22.47
N ARG A 225 5.03 -10.69 23.64
CA ARG A 225 5.26 -11.33 24.95
C ARG A 225 4.28 -12.46 25.20
N SER A 226 2.99 -12.24 24.95
CA SER A 226 1.95 -13.26 25.10
C SER A 226 2.23 -14.48 24.22
N ARG A 227 2.64 -14.26 22.96
CA ARG A 227 3.00 -15.36 22.07
C ARG A 227 4.28 -16.08 22.52
N ALA A 228 5.30 -15.33 22.96
CA ALA A 228 6.55 -15.89 23.45
C ALA A 228 6.37 -16.71 24.73
N HIS A 229 5.44 -16.34 25.61
CA HIS A 229 5.09 -17.15 26.78
C HIS A 229 4.52 -18.53 26.39
N GLN A 230 3.79 -18.61 25.28
CA GLN A 230 3.18 -19.86 24.81
C GLN A 230 4.14 -20.74 24.01
N ALA A 231 5.01 -20.15 23.20
CA ALA A 231 5.76 -20.86 22.18
C ALA A 231 7.30 -20.69 22.27
N GLY A 232 7.78 -19.88 23.20
CA GLY A 232 9.17 -19.44 23.27
C GLY A 232 9.47 -18.22 22.40
N ILE A 233 10.52 -17.47 22.77
CA ILE A 233 10.91 -16.22 22.10
C ILE A 233 11.25 -16.46 20.62
N SER A 234 12.07 -17.47 20.32
CA SER A 234 12.53 -17.75 18.96
C SER A 234 11.38 -18.10 18.02
N GLN A 235 10.40 -18.89 18.47
CA GLN A 235 9.21 -19.24 17.68
C GLN A 235 8.32 -18.01 17.45
N ALA A 236 8.12 -17.18 18.48
CA ALA A 236 7.30 -15.98 18.34
C ALA A 236 7.92 -14.97 17.35
N LEU A 237 9.24 -14.79 17.36
CA LEU A 237 9.96 -13.97 16.39
C LEU A 237 9.92 -14.56 14.98
N TYR A 238 10.08 -15.88 14.86
CA TYR A 238 9.96 -16.59 13.59
C TYR A 238 8.59 -16.34 12.94
N GLU A 239 7.49 -16.49 13.69
CA GLU A 239 6.13 -16.25 13.20
C GLU A 239 5.89 -14.78 12.80
N GLU A 240 6.41 -13.81 13.56
CA GLU A 240 6.24 -12.39 13.23
C GLU A 240 7.07 -11.96 12.00
N ILE A 241 8.29 -12.47 11.84
CA ILE A 241 9.10 -12.21 10.64
C ILE A 241 8.46 -12.85 9.41
N MET A 242 8.01 -14.10 9.53
CA MET A 242 7.28 -14.79 8.46
C MET A 242 6.05 -13.97 8.06
N ALA A 243 5.21 -13.57 9.02
CA ALA A 243 4.05 -12.71 8.76
C ALA A 243 4.44 -11.40 8.06
N ALA A 244 5.53 -10.75 8.49
CA ALA A 244 6.00 -9.51 7.89
C ALA A 244 6.48 -9.70 6.43
N LEU A 245 7.09 -10.84 6.10
CA LEU A 245 7.49 -11.21 4.74
C LEU A 245 6.29 -11.44 3.80
N GLY A 246 5.11 -11.72 4.34
CA GLY A 246 3.86 -11.91 3.60
C GLY A 246 3.17 -10.63 3.11
N TYR A 247 3.70 -9.45 3.43
CA TYR A 247 3.04 -8.17 3.11
C TYR A 247 1.59 -8.15 3.65
N ARG A 248 0.69 -7.38 3.06
CA ARG A 248 -0.72 -7.35 3.47
C ARG A 248 -1.48 -8.60 3.03
N HIS A 249 -1.32 -9.02 1.77
CA HIS A 249 -2.14 -10.07 1.17
C HIS A 249 -1.81 -11.49 1.64
N ASN A 250 -0.54 -11.78 1.96
CA ASN A 250 -0.12 -13.13 2.36
C ASN A 250 0.31 -13.20 3.83
N LYS A 251 0.02 -12.18 4.65
CA LYS A 251 0.40 -12.14 6.07
C LYS A 251 -0.04 -13.39 6.83
N GLN A 252 -1.32 -13.76 6.66
CA GLN A 252 -1.92 -14.90 7.33
C GLN A 252 -1.35 -16.23 6.82
N ALA A 253 -1.18 -16.37 5.50
CA ALA A 253 -0.59 -17.56 4.89
C ALA A 253 0.84 -17.82 5.41
N PHE A 254 1.69 -16.79 5.45
CA PHE A 254 3.03 -16.92 6.02
C PHE A 254 3.02 -17.27 7.51
N ARG A 255 2.10 -16.70 8.31
CA ARG A 255 1.99 -17.03 9.73
C ARG A 255 1.51 -18.46 9.94
N GLN A 256 0.51 -18.90 9.17
CA GLN A 256 0.02 -20.27 9.18
C GLN A 256 1.15 -21.24 8.82
N LEU A 257 1.91 -20.96 7.76
CA LEU A 257 3.08 -21.75 7.38
C LEU A 257 4.09 -21.86 8.53
N ALA A 258 4.39 -20.75 9.22
CA ALA A 258 5.32 -20.74 10.35
C ALA A 258 4.81 -21.55 11.56
N SER A 259 3.49 -21.64 11.75
CA SER A 259 2.90 -22.49 12.78
C SER A 259 2.89 -23.98 12.38
N LEU A 260 2.68 -24.28 11.09
CA LEU A 260 2.71 -25.64 10.54
C LEU A 260 4.14 -26.19 10.35
N ALA A 261 5.13 -25.30 10.32
CA ALA A 261 6.55 -25.59 10.26
C ALA A 261 7.29 -24.98 11.47
N PRO A 262 7.09 -25.49 12.71
CA PRO A 262 7.69 -24.91 13.90
C PRO A 262 9.22 -24.82 13.81
N LEU A 263 9.79 -23.71 14.29
CA LEU A 263 11.22 -23.39 14.15
C LEU A 263 12.13 -24.49 14.70
N GLY A 264 11.78 -25.08 15.85
CA GLY A 264 12.55 -26.16 16.47
C GLY A 264 12.62 -27.41 15.57
N LEU A 265 11.47 -27.86 15.07
CA LEU A 265 11.39 -29.02 14.18
C LEU A 265 12.07 -28.74 12.83
N MET A 266 11.95 -27.52 12.30
CA MET A 266 12.67 -27.12 11.10
C MET A 266 14.19 -27.20 11.29
N ARG A 267 14.72 -26.75 12.43
CA ARG A 267 16.15 -26.86 12.76
C ARG A 267 16.59 -28.32 12.91
N GLU A 268 15.80 -29.16 13.58
CA GLU A 268 16.07 -30.60 13.72
C GLU A 268 16.13 -31.30 12.35
N ARG A 269 15.20 -30.99 11.45
CA ARG A 269 15.02 -31.74 10.19
C ARG A 269 15.82 -31.21 9.02
N CYS A 270 16.11 -29.91 9.02
CA CYS A 270 16.77 -29.23 7.89
C CYS A 270 18.18 -28.74 8.22
N GLU A 271 18.59 -28.79 9.50
CA GLU A 271 19.88 -28.31 9.98
C GLU A 271 20.18 -26.90 9.43
N ASP A 272 21.42 -26.64 9.04
CA ASP A 272 21.87 -25.35 8.53
C ASP A 272 21.72 -25.21 7.00
N SER A 273 20.94 -26.10 6.36
CA SER A 273 20.81 -26.17 4.90
C SER A 273 19.67 -25.28 4.38
N PRO A 274 19.95 -24.12 3.74
CA PRO A 274 18.89 -23.25 3.23
C PRO A 274 18.04 -23.92 2.15
N LEU A 275 18.63 -24.86 1.39
CA LEU A 275 17.92 -25.60 0.36
C LEU A 275 16.89 -26.56 0.96
N MET A 276 17.22 -27.22 2.08
CA MET A 276 16.28 -28.10 2.78
C MET A 276 15.13 -27.31 3.40
N TRP A 277 15.45 -26.22 4.10
CA TRP A 277 14.44 -25.29 4.62
C TRP A 277 13.51 -24.80 3.51
N TYR A 278 14.06 -24.40 2.36
CA TYR A 278 13.27 -23.91 1.25
C TYR A 278 12.40 -25.02 0.65
N ALA A 279 12.91 -26.23 0.46
CA ALA A 279 12.13 -27.37 -0.03
C ALA A 279 10.95 -27.71 0.90
N VAL A 280 11.17 -27.74 2.21
CA VAL A 280 10.11 -27.98 3.20
C VAL A 280 9.07 -26.85 3.19
N PHE A 281 9.48 -25.58 3.17
CA PHE A 281 8.53 -24.47 3.02
C PHE A 281 7.72 -24.55 1.73
N MET A 282 8.36 -24.88 0.61
CA MET A 282 7.69 -25.00 -0.69
C MET A 282 6.70 -26.17 -0.72
N GLY A 283 7.04 -27.30 -0.10
CA GLY A 283 6.16 -28.46 0.06
C GLY A 283 4.95 -28.17 0.96
N ILE A 284 5.19 -27.71 2.19
CA ILE A 284 4.12 -27.37 3.15
C ILE A 284 3.21 -26.28 2.59
N SER A 285 3.76 -25.25 1.91
CA SER A 285 2.95 -24.16 1.36
C SER A 285 2.06 -24.57 0.17
N GLY A 286 2.31 -25.71 -0.47
CA GLY A 286 1.64 -26.09 -1.71
C GLY A 286 2.03 -25.20 -2.91
N LEU A 287 3.13 -24.44 -2.80
CA LEU A 287 3.64 -23.56 -3.87
C LEU A 287 4.70 -24.23 -4.76
N LEU A 288 5.16 -25.44 -4.38
CA LEU A 288 6.08 -26.22 -5.20
C LEU A 288 5.38 -26.66 -6.49
N PRO A 289 5.89 -26.32 -7.69
CA PRO A 289 5.25 -26.74 -8.94
C PRO A 289 5.23 -28.27 -9.07
N GLU A 290 4.08 -28.86 -9.37
CA GLU A 290 3.91 -30.30 -9.61
C GLU A 290 4.81 -30.81 -10.74
N ASN A 291 4.95 -30.00 -11.79
CA ASN A 291 5.84 -30.26 -12.91
C ASN A 291 6.63 -29.00 -13.30
N ALA A 292 7.73 -29.21 -14.01
CA ALA A 292 8.53 -28.15 -14.61
C ALA A 292 8.50 -28.33 -16.14
N PRO A 293 7.58 -27.63 -16.85
CA PRO A 293 7.37 -27.77 -18.30
C PRO A 293 8.67 -27.66 -19.11
N GLN A 294 8.74 -28.36 -20.26
CA GLN A 294 9.94 -28.37 -21.10
C GLN A 294 10.40 -26.97 -21.55
N GLY A 295 9.46 -26.02 -21.74
CA GLY A 295 9.77 -24.63 -22.09
C GLY A 295 10.42 -23.80 -20.97
N TRP A 296 10.56 -24.33 -19.76
CA TRP A 296 11.27 -23.63 -18.68
C TRP A 296 12.79 -23.74 -18.86
N PRO A 297 13.56 -22.72 -18.41
CA PRO A 297 15.02 -22.80 -18.38
C PRO A 297 15.47 -24.07 -17.66
N GLU A 298 16.46 -24.77 -18.23
CA GLU A 298 16.95 -26.04 -17.67
C GLU A 298 17.39 -25.90 -16.20
N SER A 299 18.04 -24.77 -15.86
CA SER A 299 18.41 -24.44 -14.48
C SER A 299 17.20 -24.40 -13.53
N SER A 300 16.04 -23.92 -13.99
CA SER A 300 14.82 -23.89 -13.20
C SER A 300 14.23 -25.28 -13.03
N ARG A 301 14.24 -26.09 -14.11
CA ARG A 301 13.77 -27.49 -14.06
C ARG A 301 14.62 -28.32 -13.10
N ARG A 302 15.95 -28.21 -13.16
CA ARG A 302 16.88 -28.88 -12.23
C ARG A 302 16.65 -28.44 -10.79
N PHE A 303 16.46 -27.14 -10.57
CA PHE A 303 16.21 -26.62 -9.22
C PHE A 303 14.89 -27.14 -8.64
N VAL A 304 13.79 -27.11 -9.39
CA VAL A 304 12.51 -27.68 -8.94
C VAL A 304 12.61 -29.18 -8.67
N ARG A 305 13.32 -29.94 -9.52
CA ARG A 305 13.59 -31.36 -9.26
C ARG A 305 14.33 -31.57 -7.94
N SER A 306 15.38 -30.79 -7.67
CA SER A 306 16.11 -30.90 -6.40
C SER A 306 15.24 -30.59 -5.17
N LEU A 307 14.27 -29.68 -5.30
CA LEU A 307 13.32 -29.41 -4.21
C LEU A 307 12.37 -30.60 -3.99
N TRP A 308 11.89 -31.24 -5.06
CA TRP A 308 11.08 -32.46 -4.96
C TRP A 308 11.86 -33.62 -4.33
N ASP A 309 13.12 -33.84 -4.73
CA ASP A 309 13.97 -34.89 -4.18
C ASP A 309 14.19 -34.74 -2.67
N ILE A 310 14.23 -33.50 -2.17
CA ILE A 310 14.32 -33.21 -0.74
C ILE A 310 12.96 -33.35 -0.07
N TRP A 311 11.91 -32.73 -0.64
CA TRP A 311 10.57 -32.73 -0.06
C TRP A 311 10.03 -34.14 0.09
N TRP A 312 10.19 -35.02 -0.91
CA TRP A 312 9.72 -36.40 -0.85
C TRP A 312 10.28 -37.19 0.36
N ARG A 313 11.56 -36.95 0.69
CA ARG A 313 12.21 -37.59 1.85
C ARG A 313 11.74 -37.00 3.19
N GLN A 314 11.30 -35.75 3.20
CA GLN A 314 10.85 -35.04 4.40
C GLN A 314 9.33 -35.19 4.62
N ALA A 315 8.54 -35.44 3.58
CA ALA A 315 7.08 -35.33 3.59
C ALA A 315 6.39 -36.11 4.71
N GLY A 316 6.92 -37.28 5.09
CA GLY A 316 6.38 -38.08 6.20
C GLY A 316 6.37 -37.32 7.54
N ALA A 317 7.37 -36.48 7.81
CA ALA A 317 7.42 -35.67 9.03
C ALA A 317 6.42 -34.49 9.02
N TRP A 318 5.79 -34.22 7.86
CA TRP A 318 4.94 -33.04 7.63
C TRP A 318 3.57 -33.42 7.08
N GLN A 319 3.14 -34.69 7.23
CA GLN A 319 1.95 -35.26 6.59
C GLN A 319 0.65 -34.47 6.88
N HIS A 320 0.56 -33.83 8.04
CA HIS A 320 -0.60 -33.03 8.47
C HIS A 320 -0.41 -31.51 8.31
N SER A 321 0.70 -31.07 7.71
CA SER A 321 1.06 -29.66 7.60
C SER A 321 0.74 -29.04 6.23
N ALA A 322 0.29 -29.81 5.24
CA ALA A 322 0.11 -29.30 3.88
C ALA A 322 -0.98 -28.21 3.80
N MET A 323 -0.63 -27.07 3.21
CA MET A 323 -1.52 -25.97 2.90
C MET A 323 -2.05 -26.08 1.46
N GLN A 324 -3.28 -25.62 1.27
CA GLN A 324 -3.86 -25.47 -0.06
C GLN A 324 -3.25 -24.26 -0.78
N ARG A 325 -3.02 -24.36 -2.08
CA ARG A 325 -2.50 -23.26 -2.90
C ARG A 325 -3.39 -22.00 -2.84
N SER A 326 -4.70 -22.18 -2.66
CA SER A 326 -5.68 -21.10 -2.51
C SER A 326 -5.49 -20.26 -1.23
N ALA A 327 -4.71 -20.73 -0.25
CA ALA A 327 -4.31 -19.92 0.89
C ALA A 327 -3.41 -18.74 0.50
N TRP A 328 -2.81 -18.78 -0.70
CA TRP A 328 -1.86 -17.78 -1.19
C TRP A 328 -2.48 -16.88 -2.25
N VAL A 329 -2.38 -15.58 -2.05
CA VAL A 329 -2.67 -14.58 -3.08
C VAL A 329 -1.42 -14.37 -3.93
N THR A 330 -1.39 -14.96 -5.12
CA THR A 330 -0.29 -14.79 -6.09
C THR A 330 -0.63 -13.90 -7.28
N ALA A 331 -1.92 -13.80 -7.64
CA ALA A 331 -2.40 -12.91 -8.69
C ALA A 331 -2.31 -11.44 -8.26
N GLY A 332 -1.94 -10.55 -9.18
CA GLY A 332 -1.79 -9.10 -8.91
C GLY A 332 -0.61 -8.73 -7.99
N VAL A 333 0.16 -9.71 -7.50
CA VAL A 333 1.37 -9.45 -6.72
C VAL A 333 2.51 -9.12 -7.67
N ARG A 334 3.17 -7.97 -7.45
CA ARG A 334 4.40 -7.62 -8.19
C ARG A 334 5.38 -8.79 -8.15
N PRO A 335 5.99 -9.23 -9.27
CA PRO A 335 6.84 -10.43 -9.29
C PRO A 335 7.96 -10.43 -8.25
N ALA A 336 8.57 -9.27 -7.97
CA ALA A 336 9.60 -9.14 -6.94
C ALA A 336 9.10 -9.44 -5.50
N ASN A 337 7.79 -9.33 -5.27
CA ASN A 337 7.12 -9.57 -3.98
C ASN A 337 6.51 -10.96 -3.87
N HIS A 338 6.64 -11.81 -4.89
CA HIS A 338 5.99 -13.12 -4.93
C HIS A 338 6.40 -14.01 -3.72
N PRO A 339 5.46 -14.75 -3.09
CA PRO A 339 5.73 -15.58 -1.91
C PRO A 339 6.91 -16.53 -2.04
N ILE A 340 7.07 -17.19 -3.20
CA ILE A 340 8.20 -18.12 -3.44
C ILE A 340 9.58 -17.49 -3.22
N ARG A 341 9.74 -16.19 -3.52
CA ARG A 341 10.99 -15.45 -3.29
C ARG A 341 11.20 -15.14 -1.81
N ARG A 342 10.11 -14.81 -1.11
CA ARG A 342 10.11 -14.49 0.32
C ARG A 342 10.40 -15.72 1.17
N LEU A 343 9.90 -16.87 0.76
CA LEU A 343 10.20 -18.16 1.40
C LEU A 343 11.69 -18.53 1.27
N GLU A 344 12.35 -18.22 0.15
CA GLU A 344 13.80 -18.42 0.06
C GLU A 344 14.54 -17.48 1.03
N ALA A 345 14.09 -16.22 1.16
CA ALA A 345 14.69 -15.29 2.14
C ALA A 345 14.57 -15.82 3.58
N ALA A 346 13.38 -16.33 3.94
CA ALA A 346 13.15 -16.95 5.23
C ALA A 346 14.03 -18.20 5.43
N ALA A 347 14.11 -19.08 4.43
CA ALA A 347 14.91 -20.29 4.49
C ALA A 347 16.39 -19.97 4.76
N TRP A 348 16.97 -18.99 4.06
CA TRP A 348 18.35 -18.56 4.30
C TRP A 348 18.57 -17.92 5.66
N PHE A 349 17.61 -17.11 6.13
CA PHE A 349 17.72 -16.44 7.42
C PHE A 349 17.65 -17.46 8.56
N PHE A 350 16.60 -18.28 8.63
CA PHE A 350 16.37 -19.16 9.78
C PHE A 350 17.24 -20.42 9.81
N SER A 351 17.82 -20.83 8.67
CA SER A 351 18.79 -21.94 8.63
C SER A 351 20.16 -21.55 9.15
N ARG A 352 20.54 -20.28 9.15
CA ARG A 352 21.94 -19.89 9.44
C ARG A 352 22.10 -18.93 10.60
N GLU A 353 21.00 -18.32 11.02
CA GLU A 353 21.02 -17.22 11.95
C GLU A 353 20.21 -17.58 13.20
N ASP A 354 20.74 -17.22 14.36
CA ASP A 354 19.91 -17.08 15.54
C ASP A 354 19.17 -15.73 15.46
N VAL A 355 17.84 -15.81 15.33
CA VAL A 355 16.99 -14.63 15.21
C VAL A 355 17.11 -13.69 16.39
N ILE A 356 17.31 -14.21 17.62
CA ILE A 356 17.44 -13.39 18.83
C ILE A 356 18.75 -12.60 18.75
N GLU A 357 19.86 -13.27 18.45
CA GLU A 357 21.17 -12.63 18.39
C GLU A 357 21.28 -11.62 17.24
N VAL A 358 20.75 -11.96 16.06
CA VAL A 358 20.68 -10.99 14.95
C VAL A 358 19.84 -9.78 15.33
N PHE A 359 18.73 -9.97 16.04
CA PHE A 359 17.88 -8.85 16.44
C PHE A 359 18.53 -7.99 17.54
N LYS A 360 19.20 -8.59 18.53
CA LYS A 360 20.00 -7.83 19.51
C LYS A 360 21.09 -7.00 18.82
N GLN A 361 21.83 -7.61 17.90
CA GLN A 361 22.86 -6.91 17.11
C GLN A 361 22.27 -5.77 16.27
N ALA A 362 21.14 -6.03 15.59
CA ALA A 362 20.46 -5.01 14.79
C ALA A 362 19.95 -3.86 15.65
N TYR A 363 19.38 -4.15 16.83
CA TYR A 363 18.93 -3.13 17.77
C TYR A 363 20.10 -2.25 18.25
N ALA A 364 21.19 -2.89 18.70
CA ALA A 364 22.40 -2.19 19.14
C ALA A 364 23.05 -1.36 18.03
N ALA A 365 22.92 -1.77 16.77
CA ALA A 365 23.43 -1.04 15.60
C ALA A 365 22.62 0.23 15.26
N GLY A 366 21.46 0.46 15.89
CA GLY A 366 20.66 1.68 15.71
C GLY A 366 20.31 1.97 14.25
N SER A 367 20.85 3.06 13.69
CA SER A 367 20.61 3.48 12.30
C SER A 367 21.08 2.44 11.26
N GLU A 368 22.04 1.59 11.60
CA GLU A 368 22.58 0.53 10.74
C GLU A 368 21.78 -0.78 10.78
N ALA A 369 20.77 -0.88 11.64
CA ALA A 369 19.89 -2.05 11.77
C ALA A 369 19.32 -2.50 10.40
N VAL A 370 18.86 -1.54 9.60
CA VAL A 370 18.26 -1.80 8.29
C VAL A 370 19.30 -2.38 7.32
N ARG A 371 20.56 -1.91 7.35
CA ARG A 371 21.62 -2.45 6.50
C ARG A 371 22.00 -3.87 6.91
N LEU A 372 22.09 -4.12 8.23
CA LEU A 372 22.38 -5.44 8.78
C LEU A 372 21.31 -6.45 8.36
N LEU A 373 20.03 -6.16 8.65
CA LEU A 373 18.91 -7.03 8.28
C LEU A 373 18.80 -7.23 6.77
N PHE A 374 19.08 -6.18 5.97
CA PHE A 374 19.08 -6.28 4.52
C PHE A 374 20.10 -7.32 4.03
N ARG A 375 21.32 -7.34 4.58
CA ARG A 375 22.34 -8.35 4.21
C ARG A 375 21.89 -9.76 4.59
N LYS A 376 21.37 -9.93 5.80
CA LYS A 376 20.94 -11.23 6.34
C LYS A 376 19.76 -11.86 5.56
N LEU A 377 18.86 -11.03 5.03
CA LEU A 377 17.69 -11.48 4.25
C LEU A 377 17.90 -11.49 2.72
N ASN A 378 19.09 -11.12 2.23
CA ASN A 378 19.40 -11.09 0.79
C ASN A 378 20.75 -11.79 0.49
N PRO A 379 20.82 -13.11 0.62
CA PRO A 379 22.03 -13.90 0.36
C PRO A 379 22.44 -13.86 -1.11
N GLU A 380 23.75 -13.85 -1.37
CA GLU A 380 24.29 -13.79 -2.74
C GLU A 380 24.08 -15.08 -3.54
N LYS A 381 23.95 -16.22 -2.87
CA LYS A 381 23.80 -17.54 -3.48
C LYS A 381 22.34 -17.93 -3.77
N SER A 382 21.38 -17.03 -3.58
CA SER A 382 19.96 -17.27 -3.84
C SER A 382 19.68 -17.61 -5.31
N PHE A 383 18.81 -18.59 -5.55
CA PHE A 383 18.32 -18.94 -6.88
C PHE A 383 17.55 -17.77 -7.52
N TRP A 384 16.79 -17.05 -6.71
CA TRP A 384 15.97 -15.90 -7.11
C TRP A 384 16.77 -14.60 -7.29
N ARG A 385 18.07 -14.57 -6.98
CA ARG A 385 18.91 -13.36 -7.11
C ARG A 385 18.80 -12.70 -8.49
N ARG A 386 18.63 -13.48 -9.55
CA ARG A 386 18.46 -12.96 -10.93
C ARG A 386 17.20 -13.45 -11.62
N ARG A 387 16.16 -13.85 -10.88
CA ARG A 387 14.94 -14.44 -11.45
C ARG A 387 13.70 -13.95 -10.73
N LEU A 388 12.68 -13.48 -11.45
CA LEU A 388 11.43 -13.04 -10.83
C LEU A 388 10.36 -14.13 -10.73
N ALA A 389 10.43 -15.15 -11.59
CA ALA A 389 9.49 -16.26 -11.67
C ALA A 389 10.21 -17.52 -12.19
N TRP A 390 9.62 -18.70 -11.98
CA TRP A 390 10.20 -19.98 -12.39
C TRP A 390 10.58 -20.05 -13.87
N ALA A 391 9.65 -19.64 -14.74
CA ALA A 391 9.82 -19.55 -16.19
C ALA A 391 10.45 -18.22 -16.66
N GLY A 392 10.76 -17.31 -15.73
CA GLY A 392 11.23 -15.97 -16.05
C GLY A 392 12.64 -15.95 -16.63
N ARG A 393 12.89 -14.99 -17.53
CA ARG A 393 14.24 -14.70 -18.04
C ARG A 393 15.19 -14.32 -16.90
N ILE A 394 16.45 -14.72 -17.03
CA ILE A 394 17.51 -14.28 -16.13
C ILE A 394 17.69 -12.77 -16.29
N GLN A 395 17.72 -12.08 -15.17
CA GLN A 395 17.82 -10.63 -15.11
C GLN A 395 19.30 -10.22 -15.13
N PRO A 396 19.66 -9.15 -15.85
CA PRO A 396 21.05 -8.70 -15.96
C PRO A 396 21.59 -8.18 -14.63
N ARG A 397 20.72 -7.62 -13.79
CA ARG A 397 21.05 -7.11 -12.46
C ARG A 397 20.49 -8.00 -11.36
N SER A 398 21.16 -7.98 -10.21
CA SER A 398 20.69 -8.65 -8.99
C SER A 398 19.40 -7.99 -8.48
N ILE A 399 18.46 -8.82 -8.04
CA ILE A 399 17.17 -8.41 -7.50
C ILE A 399 17.08 -8.93 -6.07
N ALA A 400 17.00 -8.00 -5.13
CA ALA A 400 16.81 -8.30 -3.72
C ALA A 400 15.60 -9.23 -3.51
N LEU A 401 15.79 -10.29 -2.73
CA LEU A 401 14.69 -11.09 -2.19
C LEU A 401 13.79 -10.22 -1.31
N VAL A 402 14.38 -9.34 -0.50
CA VAL A 402 13.70 -8.41 0.40
C VAL A 402 14.19 -6.98 0.19
N GLY A 403 13.33 -6.14 -0.38
CA GLY A 403 13.62 -4.73 -0.64
C GLY A 403 13.75 -3.92 0.65
N LYS A 404 14.50 -2.81 0.59
CA LYS A 404 14.82 -1.95 1.74
C LYS A 404 13.57 -1.49 2.51
N ASP A 405 12.49 -1.14 1.82
CA ASP A 405 11.25 -0.70 2.46
C ASP A 405 10.58 -1.80 3.30
N ARG A 406 10.66 -3.05 2.84
CA ARG A 406 10.17 -4.19 3.61
C ARG A 406 11.07 -4.49 4.80
N ILE A 407 12.38 -4.30 4.67
CA ILE A 407 13.31 -4.41 5.82
C ILE A 407 12.99 -3.34 6.87
N ARG A 408 12.75 -2.08 6.47
CA ARG A 408 12.29 -1.02 7.39
C ARG A 408 10.98 -1.40 8.08
N ALA A 409 10.05 -2.00 7.35
CA ALA A 409 8.80 -2.49 7.93
C ALA A 409 9.03 -3.62 8.94
N ILE A 410 9.89 -4.60 8.64
CA ILE A 410 10.25 -5.68 9.59
C ILE A 410 10.89 -5.07 10.84
N ALA A 411 11.80 -4.11 10.66
CA ALA A 411 12.44 -3.42 11.77
C ALA A 411 11.40 -2.71 12.66
N ALA A 412 10.60 -1.80 12.09
CA ALA A 412 9.63 -1.01 12.86
C ALA A 412 8.47 -1.86 13.45
N ASN A 413 8.09 -2.96 12.79
CA ASN A 413 6.93 -3.76 13.21
C ASN A 413 7.30 -5.01 14.03
N VAL A 414 8.55 -5.47 14.01
CA VAL A 414 8.99 -6.69 14.70
C VAL A 414 10.20 -6.42 15.61
N LEU A 415 11.29 -5.86 15.09
CA LEU A 415 12.53 -5.65 15.86
C LEU A 415 12.34 -4.72 17.07
N TRP A 416 11.77 -3.52 16.87
CA TRP A 416 11.56 -2.58 17.98
C TRP A 416 10.54 -3.10 19.00
N PRO A 417 9.38 -3.67 18.58
CA PRO A 417 8.49 -4.33 19.52
C PRO A 417 9.13 -5.49 20.28
N ALA A 418 10.03 -6.26 19.66
CA ALA A 418 10.78 -7.34 20.30
C ALA A 418 11.78 -6.82 21.34
N ALA A 419 12.56 -5.80 20.99
CA ALA A 419 13.51 -5.17 21.90
C ALA A 419 12.82 -4.66 23.17
N HIS A 420 11.65 -4.02 23.02
CA HIS A 420 10.82 -3.61 24.15
C HIS A 420 10.17 -4.79 24.89
N ALA A 421 9.69 -5.81 24.17
CA ALA A 421 9.03 -6.97 24.76
C ALA A 421 9.97 -7.79 25.66
N PHE A 422 11.25 -7.89 25.28
CA PHE A 422 12.21 -8.80 25.90
C PHE A 422 13.34 -8.06 26.63
N GLY A 423 13.21 -6.75 26.84
CA GLY A 423 14.15 -5.96 27.64
C GLY A 423 15.54 -5.80 27.02
N TRP A 424 15.70 -5.97 25.70
CA TRP A 424 17.00 -5.75 25.04
C TRP A 424 17.43 -4.28 25.05
N ALA A 425 16.48 -3.38 25.33
CA ALA A 425 16.69 -1.94 25.42
C ALA A 425 17.20 -1.45 26.79
N GLY A 426 17.24 -2.30 27.83
CA GLY A 426 17.43 -1.84 29.21
C GLY A 426 16.26 -0.99 29.72
N ASP A 427 16.44 -0.33 30.86
CA ASP A 427 15.45 0.58 31.47
C ASP A 427 15.32 1.92 30.70
N ASP A 428 16.31 2.24 29.87
CA ASP A 428 16.41 3.49 29.11
C ASP A 428 15.67 3.39 27.77
N PHE A 429 14.37 3.04 27.85
CA PHE A 429 13.48 2.92 26.71
C PHE A 429 13.08 4.30 26.16
N GLU A 430 14.06 5.09 25.71
CA GLU A 430 13.80 6.29 24.93
C GLU A 430 13.39 5.92 23.50
N LEU A 431 12.11 5.62 23.34
CA LEU A 431 11.41 5.34 22.08
C LEU A 431 11.60 6.39 20.96
N ARG A 432 12.12 7.58 21.26
CA ARG A 432 12.03 8.74 20.37
C ARG A 432 12.98 8.72 19.18
N THR A 433 14.14 8.07 19.26
CA THR A 433 15.21 8.35 18.27
C THR A 433 15.57 7.22 17.30
N ALA A 434 15.11 5.98 17.52
CA ALA A 434 15.69 4.84 16.77
C ALA A 434 14.75 4.11 15.79
N VAL A 435 13.41 4.24 15.88
CA VAL A 435 12.49 3.48 15.00
C VAL A 435 12.69 3.89 13.54
N PRO A 436 13.01 2.96 12.61
CA PRO A 436 13.19 3.30 11.20
C PRO A 436 11.90 3.82 10.58
N ALA A 437 12.00 4.94 9.85
CA ALA A 437 10.86 5.55 9.21
C ALA A 437 10.44 4.77 7.94
N GLU A 438 9.29 4.10 8.00
CA GLU A 438 8.71 3.34 6.88
C GLU A 438 8.20 4.27 5.77
N THR A 439 8.24 3.84 4.51
CA THR A 439 7.59 4.57 3.40
C THR A 439 6.10 4.74 3.70
N LEU A 440 5.57 5.95 3.47
CA LEU A 440 4.16 6.24 3.73
C LEU A 440 3.26 5.38 2.83
N ASN A 441 2.42 4.57 3.45
CA ASN A 441 1.35 3.83 2.77
C ASN A 441 0.07 4.68 2.65
N SER A 442 -0.93 4.18 1.92
CA SER A 442 -2.21 4.87 1.70
C SER A 442 -2.92 5.24 3.00
N ILE A 443 -2.88 4.37 4.01
CA ILE A 443 -3.47 4.61 5.33
C ILE A 443 -2.77 5.79 6.01
N MET A 444 -1.44 5.77 6.08
CA MET A 444 -0.66 6.86 6.69
C MET A 444 -0.94 8.20 5.99
N ARG A 445 -0.98 8.21 4.66
CA ARG A 445 -1.29 9.43 3.90
C ARG A 445 -2.71 9.91 4.17
N ARG A 446 -3.70 9.01 4.15
CA ARG A 446 -5.09 9.33 4.47
C ARG A 446 -5.21 9.92 5.86
N THR A 447 -4.62 9.27 6.87
CA THR A 447 -4.65 9.76 8.25
C THR A 447 -3.98 11.13 8.37
N ALA A 448 -2.82 11.35 7.74
CA ALA A 448 -2.15 12.64 7.80
C ALA A 448 -3.02 13.76 7.19
N HIS A 449 -3.65 13.51 6.04
CA HIS A 449 -4.57 14.48 5.42
C HIS A 449 -5.81 14.73 6.27
N LEU A 450 -6.40 13.68 6.86
CA LEU A 450 -7.55 13.82 7.75
C LEU A 450 -7.19 14.64 9.00
N LEU A 451 -6.06 14.37 9.63
CA LEU A 451 -5.68 15.03 10.87
C LEU A 451 -5.22 16.48 10.68
N PHE A 452 -4.53 16.77 9.57
CA PHE A 452 -3.79 18.03 9.43
C PHE A 452 -4.20 18.87 8.21
N GLY A 453 -5.05 18.35 7.31
CA GLY A 453 -5.46 19.02 6.08
C GLY A 453 -4.50 18.77 4.91
N ARG A 454 -4.69 19.46 3.78
CA ARG A 454 -3.90 19.28 2.55
C ARG A 454 -2.47 19.82 2.70
N ASP A 455 -2.31 21.02 3.24
CA ASP A 455 -1.06 21.79 3.20
C ASP A 455 -0.21 21.66 4.47
N HIS A 456 -0.33 20.55 5.18
CA HIS A 456 0.41 20.33 6.42
C HIS A 456 1.90 20.01 6.15
N PRO A 457 2.81 20.43 7.05
CA PRO A 457 4.22 20.12 6.92
C PRO A 457 4.50 18.63 7.16
N ALA A 458 5.22 17.99 6.23
CA ALA A 458 5.65 16.58 6.38
C ALA A 458 6.58 16.35 7.58
N ALA A 459 7.11 17.43 8.20
CA ALA A 459 7.87 17.39 9.44
C ALA A 459 7.11 16.70 10.59
N ILE A 460 5.77 16.80 10.61
CA ILE A 460 4.90 16.22 11.64
C ILE A 460 5.12 14.70 11.81
N TYR A 461 5.47 13.99 10.73
CA TYR A 461 5.69 12.54 10.72
C TYR A 461 7.03 12.14 10.10
N ARG A 462 8.06 12.96 10.34
CA ARG A 462 9.43 12.66 9.92
C ARG A 462 9.99 11.43 10.63
N SER A 463 9.73 11.28 11.94
CA SER A 463 10.21 10.16 12.74
C SER A 463 9.44 8.86 12.43
N GLY A 464 10.11 7.71 12.59
CA GLY A 464 9.44 6.42 12.41
C GLY A 464 8.35 6.16 13.44
N LEU A 465 8.52 6.72 14.65
CA LEU A 465 7.51 6.67 15.70
C LEU A 465 6.25 7.44 15.31
N ALA A 466 6.38 8.66 14.79
CA ALA A 466 5.24 9.43 14.31
C ALA A 466 4.50 8.74 13.14
N ARG A 467 5.22 8.05 12.24
CA ARG A 467 4.59 7.21 11.20
C ARG A 467 3.84 6.01 11.78
N GLN A 468 4.36 5.38 12.84
CA GLN A 468 3.59 4.40 13.62
C GLN A 468 2.35 5.05 14.27
N GLY A 469 2.46 6.30 14.70
CA GLY A 469 1.35 7.10 15.23
C GLY A 469 0.21 7.27 14.26
N LEU A 470 0.48 7.64 13.00
CA LEU A 470 -0.54 7.71 11.94
C LEU A 470 -1.31 6.40 11.79
N MET A 471 -0.62 5.26 11.85
CA MET A 471 -1.26 3.94 11.79
C MET A 471 -2.06 3.63 13.06
N GLN A 472 -1.63 4.11 14.22
CA GLN A 472 -2.32 3.88 15.49
C GLN A 472 -3.60 4.70 15.59
N VAL A 473 -3.53 6.00 15.29
CA VAL A 473 -4.68 6.91 15.28
C VAL A 473 -5.74 6.42 14.29
N ALA A 474 -5.34 5.96 13.09
CA ALA A 474 -6.28 5.32 12.18
C ALA A 474 -6.97 4.10 12.77
N ALA A 475 -6.21 3.21 13.43
CA ALA A 475 -6.74 1.96 13.97
C ALA A 475 -7.64 2.16 15.20
N ASP A 476 -7.36 3.18 16.02
CA ASP A 476 -8.13 3.47 17.23
C ASP A 476 -9.38 4.31 16.93
N PHE A 477 -9.32 5.22 15.95
CA PHE A 477 -10.40 6.17 15.68
C PHE A 477 -10.96 6.05 14.26
N CYS A 478 -10.14 6.25 13.22
CA CYS A 478 -10.65 6.42 11.85
C CYS A 478 -11.27 5.15 11.23
N PHE A 479 -10.84 3.95 11.64
CA PHE A 479 -11.35 2.69 11.10
C PHE A 479 -12.43 2.02 11.95
N ARG A 480 -12.58 2.46 13.21
CA ARG A 480 -13.59 1.91 14.13
C ARG A 480 -14.87 2.73 14.13
N ASP A 481 -14.79 3.97 13.66
CA ASP A 481 -15.89 4.92 13.74
C ASP A 481 -16.72 4.96 12.46
N ASN A 482 -17.81 4.19 12.44
CA ASN A 482 -18.81 4.25 11.36
C ASN A 482 -19.71 5.50 11.44
N SER A 483 -19.59 6.33 12.48
CA SER A 483 -20.40 7.55 12.65
C SER A 483 -19.90 8.74 11.81
N ARG A 484 -18.79 8.57 11.08
CA ARG A 484 -18.09 9.65 10.36
C ARG A 484 -17.67 10.79 11.28
N CYS A 485 -16.99 10.45 12.38
CA CYS A 485 -16.51 11.37 13.40
C CYS A 485 -17.58 12.02 14.28
N LYS A 486 -18.88 11.77 14.07
CA LYS A 486 -19.97 12.37 14.88
C LYS A 486 -19.90 11.96 16.36
N SER A 487 -19.55 10.70 16.62
CA SER A 487 -19.36 10.16 17.98
C SER A 487 -17.90 9.81 18.27
N CYS A 488 -16.95 10.36 17.50
CA CYS A 488 -15.54 10.12 17.75
C CYS A 488 -15.11 10.81 19.05
N PRO A 489 -14.43 10.12 19.98
CA PRO A 489 -13.96 10.72 21.23
C PRO A 489 -12.69 11.56 21.06
N LEU A 490 -11.96 11.43 19.95
CA LEU A 490 -10.68 12.11 19.74
C LEU A 490 -10.78 13.65 19.78
N PRO A 491 -11.75 14.31 19.11
CA PRO A 491 -11.92 15.75 19.21
C PRO A 491 -12.09 16.24 20.66
N GLY A 492 -12.93 15.56 21.46
CA GLY A 492 -13.12 15.90 22.88
C GLY A 492 -11.84 15.73 23.70
N ALA A 493 -11.08 14.65 23.47
CA ALA A 493 -9.80 14.43 24.13
C ALA A 493 -8.74 15.48 23.74
N LEU A 494 -8.78 16.00 22.51
CA LEU A 494 -7.90 17.08 22.06
C LEU A 494 -8.33 18.45 22.64
N ALA A 495 -9.62 18.66 22.84
CA ALA A 495 -10.15 19.87 23.47
C ALA A 495 -9.77 19.98 24.96
N GLY A 496 -9.82 18.87 25.71
CA GLY A 496 -9.66 18.81 27.17
C GLY A 496 -8.23 18.93 27.74
N ARG A 497 -7.34 19.75 27.14
CA ARG A 497 -6.00 20.05 27.71
C ARG A 497 -5.59 21.51 27.48
N ALA A 498 -6.49 22.44 27.74
CA ALA A 498 -6.20 23.87 27.79
C ALA A 498 -6.69 24.37 29.15
N GLY A 499 -5.90 24.14 30.19
CA GLY A 499 -6.25 24.46 31.58
C GLY A 499 -6.23 23.21 32.45
N ASP A 500 -5.03 22.85 32.90
CA ASP A 500 -4.74 22.31 34.23
C ASP A 500 -3.21 22.35 34.36
N GLU A 501 -2.77 23.47 34.96
CA GLU A 501 -1.43 23.85 35.48
C GLU A 501 -0.23 23.93 34.52
#